data_AF-A0A7J8M9R5-F1
#
_entry.id   AF-A0A7J8M9R5-F1
#
_cell.length_a   1.000
_cell.length_b   1.000
_cell.length_c   1.000
_cell.angle_alpha   90.00
_cell.angle_beta   90.00
_cell.angle_gamma   90.00
#
_symmetry.space_group_name_H-M   'P 1'
#
loop_
_entity.id
_entity.type
_entity.pdbx_description
1 polymer ?
#
loop_
_entity_poly.entity_id
_entity_poly.type
_entity_poly.pdbx_seq_one_letter_code
_entity_poly.pdbx_strand_id
1 'polypeptide(L)'
;MVLSLFPQLKSLELKDLPHLSGFCSNSQNKVIEFPFLKSMTIYNCPILEGFICRYTSEGNQRISSHGDLFDNKFRGNGVSYLIKMKMLWRNPLPPNSFPKLQELRVERCDKLLTIFPSNMVTTFQRLHRLTIKTCGSLQQNVFPASIAQDLPQLGYLDILYCGVEEIVSKLEEGSDWEATVNFKFDRLCTLALSNLPKLKCFYPGKHIAKWPMLNKLEVVECGKMKIFGTQVNTNNGQLDSSIPPPLFLVE
;
A
#
# COMPACT_ATOMS: atom_id res chain seq x y z
N MET A 1 23.07 4.71 13.53
CA MET A 1 23.37 3.37 14.08
C MET A 1 22.15 2.48 13.84
N VAL A 2 22.35 1.31 13.22
CA VAL A 2 21.29 0.34 12.92
C VAL A 2 21.05 -0.54 14.16
N LEU A 3 19.79 -0.85 14.43
CA LEU A 3 19.34 -1.72 15.50
C LEU A 3 18.55 -2.88 14.89
N SER A 4 19.22 -4.00 14.73
CA SER A 4 18.58 -5.27 14.37
C SER A 4 17.96 -5.86 15.64
N LEU A 5 16.72 -5.47 15.96
CA LEU A 5 16.01 -5.94 17.17
C LEU A 5 15.87 -7.46 17.20
N PHE A 6 15.62 -8.06 16.04
CA PHE A 6 15.42 -9.48 15.89
C PHE A 6 16.24 -10.03 14.70
N PRO A 7 17.57 -10.16 14.85
CA PRO A 7 18.48 -10.43 13.72
C PRO A 7 18.35 -11.84 13.15
N GLN A 8 17.55 -12.73 13.75
CA GLN A 8 17.31 -14.10 13.27
C GLN A 8 15.83 -14.38 12.97
N LEU A 9 14.94 -13.38 13.17
CA LEU A 9 13.50 -13.56 12.98
C LEU A 9 13.18 -13.73 11.51
N LYS A 10 12.62 -14.90 11.15
CA LYS A 10 12.24 -15.26 9.78
C LYS A 10 10.73 -15.17 9.53
N SER A 11 9.93 -15.36 10.57
CA SER A 11 8.48 -15.28 10.49
C SER A 11 7.97 -14.55 11.73
N LEU A 12 7.01 -13.65 11.54
CA LEU A 12 6.34 -12.93 12.61
C LEU A 12 4.83 -13.07 12.43
N GLU A 13 4.15 -13.48 13.49
CA GLU A 13 2.71 -13.64 13.51
C GLU A 13 2.11 -12.92 14.72
N LEU A 14 1.16 -12.03 14.46
CA LEU A 14 0.42 -11.25 15.44
C LEU A 14 -1.06 -11.62 15.27
N LYS A 15 -1.60 -12.42 16.20
CA LYS A 15 -2.96 -12.99 16.12
C LYS A 15 -3.78 -12.64 17.34
N ASP A 16 -5.00 -12.16 17.12
CA ASP A 16 -6.00 -11.95 18.16
C ASP A 16 -5.48 -11.06 19.30
N LEU A 17 -4.87 -9.93 18.91
CA LEU A 17 -4.29 -8.96 19.84
C LEU A 17 -5.17 -7.69 19.87
N PRO A 18 -6.30 -7.68 20.63
CA PRO A 18 -7.27 -6.58 20.63
C PRO A 18 -6.72 -5.26 21.20
N HIS A 19 -5.63 -5.33 21.96
CA HIS A 19 -4.98 -4.19 22.60
C HIS A 19 -3.65 -3.79 21.97
N LEU A 20 -3.22 -4.44 20.87
CA LEU A 20 -1.96 -4.10 20.22
C LEU A 20 -2.12 -2.86 19.35
N SER A 21 -1.49 -1.75 19.76
CA SER A 21 -1.43 -0.51 18.98
C SER A 21 -0.18 -0.41 18.10
N GLY A 22 0.90 -1.13 18.44
CA GLY A 22 2.08 -1.32 17.60
C GLY A 22 3.06 -2.36 18.15
N PHE A 23 3.93 -2.90 17.30
CA PHE A 23 4.83 -4.03 17.63
C PHE A 23 6.16 -3.55 18.23
N CYS A 24 6.81 -2.58 17.58
CA CYS A 24 8.05 -1.98 18.07
C CYS A 24 7.89 -0.49 18.33
N SER A 25 8.53 0.00 19.39
CA SER A 25 8.71 1.44 19.61
C SER A 25 10.19 1.81 19.51
N ASN A 26 10.49 2.96 18.90
CA ASN A 26 11.84 3.49 18.82
C ASN A 26 11.91 4.91 19.38
N SER A 27 12.55 5.05 20.54
CA SER A 27 12.78 6.33 21.23
C SER A 27 14.12 6.99 20.88
N GLN A 28 15.05 6.28 20.23
CA GLN A 28 16.44 6.74 20.04
C GLN A 28 16.79 7.04 18.57
N ASN A 29 15.78 7.20 17.71
CA ASN A 29 15.95 7.43 16.26
C ASN A 29 16.87 6.40 15.56
N LYS A 30 16.99 5.19 16.13
CA LYS A 30 17.79 4.09 15.55
C LYS A 30 17.07 3.48 14.35
N VAL A 31 17.79 3.03 13.35
CA VAL A 31 17.17 2.31 12.24
C VAL A 31 16.74 0.93 12.73
N ILE A 32 15.44 0.61 12.72
CA ILE A 32 14.96 -0.75 12.99
C ILE A 32 14.94 -1.51 11.68
N GLU A 33 15.64 -2.64 11.64
CA GLU A 33 15.64 -3.54 10.50
C GLU A 33 15.27 -4.98 10.89
N PHE A 34 14.75 -5.72 9.92
CA PHE A 34 14.42 -7.13 10.04
C PHE A 34 15.12 -7.92 8.92
N PRO A 35 16.45 -8.15 9.04
CA PRO A 35 17.29 -8.60 7.92
C PRO A 35 16.96 -10.00 7.40
N PHE A 36 16.22 -10.81 8.17
CA PHE A 36 15.85 -12.17 7.80
C PHE A 36 14.34 -12.43 7.73
N LEU A 37 13.50 -11.42 7.98
CA LEU A 37 12.05 -11.61 8.00
C LEU A 37 11.55 -11.89 6.59
N LYS A 38 10.92 -13.06 6.42
CA LYS A 38 10.36 -13.55 5.16
C LYS A 38 8.85 -13.49 5.12
N SER A 39 8.18 -13.73 6.25
CA SER A 39 6.73 -13.77 6.33
C SER A 39 6.25 -12.97 7.52
N MET A 40 5.26 -12.10 7.29
CA MET A 40 4.58 -11.33 8.32
C MET A 40 3.08 -11.54 8.21
N THR A 41 2.46 -11.99 9.28
CA THR A 41 1.00 -12.15 9.38
C THR A 41 0.47 -11.33 10.55
N ILE A 42 -0.53 -10.49 10.27
CA ILE A 42 -1.26 -9.72 11.26
C ILE A 42 -2.73 -10.04 11.08
N TYR A 43 -3.32 -10.65 12.10
CA TYR A 43 -4.69 -11.15 12.07
C TYR A 43 -5.41 -10.68 13.33
N ASN A 44 -6.58 -10.07 13.14
CA ASN A 44 -7.47 -9.64 14.21
C ASN A 44 -6.75 -8.75 15.24
N CYS A 45 -6.12 -7.69 14.75
CA CYS A 45 -5.48 -6.64 15.56
C CYS A 45 -6.25 -5.31 15.31
N PRO A 46 -7.48 -5.18 15.82
CA PRO A 46 -8.42 -4.13 15.39
C PRO A 46 -7.95 -2.73 15.78
N ILE A 47 -7.14 -2.59 16.83
CA ILE A 47 -6.61 -1.29 17.23
C ILE A 47 -5.21 -0.99 16.68
N LEU A 48 -4.65 -1.88 15.86
CA LEU A 48 -3.31 -1.72 15.31
C LEU A 48 -3.24 -0.45 14.47
N GLU A 49 -2.24 0.34 14.79
CA GLU A 49 -2.15 1.71 14.35
C GLU A 49 -0.87 1.95 13.54
N GLY A 50 0.16 1.14 13.81
CA GLY A 50 1.29 0.86 12.93
C GLY A 50 2.20 -0.22 13.53
N PHE A 51 3.00 -0.87 12.69
CA PHE A 51 3.94 -1.91 13.08
C PHE A 51 5.13 -1.36 13.88
N ILE A 52 5.73 -0.25 13.42
CA ILE A 52 6.82 0.45 14.12
C ILE A 52 6.33 1.85 14.50
N CYS A 53 6.26 2.15 15.80
CA CYS A 53 5.88 3.46 16.34
C CYS A 53 7.12 4.24 16.80
N ARG A 54 7.18 5.56 16.59
CA ARG A 54 8.18 6.44 17.23
C ARG A 54 7.48 7.36 18.22
N TYR A 55 8.15 7.62 19.35
CA TYR A 55 7.77 8.67 20.29
C TYR A 55 8.89 9.71 20.26
N THR A 56 8.60 10.95 19.86
CA THR A 56 9.51 12.07 20.11
C THR A 56 9.26 12.54 21.53
N SER A 57 10.24 12.34 22.42
CA SER A 57 10.17 12.83 23.78
C SER A 57 10.58 14.30 23.83
N GLU A 58 9.63 15.21 23.67
CA GLU A 58 9.75 16.56 24.23
C GLU A 58 8.59 16.77 25.22
N GLY A 59 8.92 16.69 26.50
CA GLY A 59 8.19 17.26 27.64
C GLY A 59 6.70 16.93 27.82
N ASN A 60 6.37 15.96 28.70
CA ASN A 60 5.15 15.88 29.52
C ASN A 60 3.76 16.21 28.93
N GLN A 61 3.59 16.19 27.61
CA GLN A 61 2.28 16.14 26.98
C GLN A 61 2.21 14.92 26.08
N ARG A 62 1.08 14.19 26.17
CA ARG A 62 0.72 13.09 25.26
C ARG A 62 0.45 13.67 23.86
N ILE A 63 1.51 14.06 23.16
CA ILE A 63 1.42 14.50 21.78
C ILE A 63 1.76 13.28 20.93
N SER A 64 0.77 12.74 20.21
CA SER A 64 1.04 11.94 19.02
C SER A 64 1.83 12.85 18.08
N SER A 65 3.11 12.55 17.88
CA SER A 65 4.07 13.41 17.17
C SER A 65 3.46 14.04 15.91
N HIS A 66 3.05 15.29 16.06
CA HIS A 66 2.94 16.27 15.00
C HIS A 66 4.36 16.81 14.80
N GLY A 67 4.88 16.73 13.58
CA GLY A 67 6.13 17.39 13.21
C GLY A 67 7.17 16.45 12.60
N ASP A 68 7.42 16.70 11.32
CA ASP A 68 8.64 16.44 10.58
C ASP A 68 8.91 15.01 10.08
N LEU A 69 8.32 14.70 8.92
CA LEU A 69 8.97 14.00 7.79
C LEU A 69 8.15 14.08 6.48
N PHE A 70 7.48 15.22 6.24
CA PHE A 70 6.87 15.54 4.95
C PHE A 70 7.51 16.83 4.42
N ASP A 71 8.74 16.71 3.94
CA ASP A 71 9.35 17.77 3.15
C ASP A 71 8.91 17.56 1.70
N ASN A 72 7.69 17.98 1.39
CA ASN A 72 7.34 18.42 0.05
C ASN A 72 7.03 19.90 0.17
N LYS A 73 7.80 20.69 -0.56
CA LYS A 73 7.82 22.15 -0.59
C LYS A 73 6.47 22.74 -1.01
N PHE A 74 5.48 22.76 -0.11
CA PHE A 74 4.21 23.45 -0.31
C PHE A 74 4.34 24.90 0.17
N ARG A 75 4.80 25.79 -0.71
CA ARG A 75 4.48 27.22 -0.61
C ARG A 75 3.07 27.42 -1.20
N GLY A 76 2.06 27.09 -0.42
CA GLY A 76 0.66 27.31 -0.76
C GLY A 76 -0.17 27.34 0.51
N ASN A 77 -0.67 28.52 0.86
CA ASN A 77 -1.57 28.70 2.00
C ASN A 77 -2.83 27.85 1.82
N GLY A 78 -3.11 26.91 2.73
CA GLY A 78 -4.40 26.21 2.72
C GLY A 78 -4.41 24.83 3.36
N VAL A 79 -4.63 24.81 4.67
CA VAL A 79 -5.14 23.69 5.49
C VAL A 79 -4.16 22.54 5.81
N SER A 80 -3.77 22.52 7.08
CA SER A 80 -3.10 21.43 7.78
C SER A 80 -3.99 20.17 7.86
N TYR A 81 -4.00 19.36 6.80
CA TYR A 81 -4.61 18.03 6.79
C TYR A 81 -3.66 16.86 7.11
N LEU A 82 -2.43 17.13 7.56
CA LEU A 82 -1.50 16.07 8.01
C LEU A 82 -1.78 15.61 9.46
N ILE A 83 -3.04 15.28 9.75
CA ILE A 83 -3.51 14.78 11.06
C ILE A 83 -3.95 13.31 10.89
N LYS A 84 -3.31 12.37 11.62
CA LYS A 84 -3.75 10.97 11.87
C LYS A 84 -3.75 9.95 10.70
N MET A 85 -2.69 9.85 9.90
CA MET A 85 -2.53 8.69 9.02
C MET A 85 -2.16 7.42 9.82
N LYS A 86 -3.08 6.45 9.92
CA LYS A 86 -2.84 5.12 10.49
C LYS A 86 -2.40 4.20 9.37
N MET A 87 -1.16 3.72 9.44
CA MET A 87 -0.53 2.96 8.37
C MET A 87 0.29 1.84 8.96
N LEU A 88 0.44 0.75 8.22
CA LEU A 88 1.18 -0.40 8.74
C LEU A 88 2.64 -0.03 9.02
N TRP A 89 3.27 0.80 8.18
CA TRP A 89 4.65 1.24 8.38
C TRP A 89 4.67 2.72 8.74
N ARG A 90 4.67 3.08 10.03
CA ARG A 90 4.75 4.49 10.43
C ARG A 90 6.21 4.95 10.35
N ASN A 91 6.46 5.99 9.54
CA ASN A 91 7.74 6.70 9.31
C ASN A 91 8.64 6.10 8.22
N PRO A 92 9.52 6.90 7.59
CA PRO A 92 10.53 6.38 6.68
C PRO A 92 11.43 5.41 7.43
N LEU A 93 11.18 4.14 7.14
CA LEU A 93 12.18 3.10 7.30
C LEU A 93 13.23 3.34 6.22
N PRO A 94 14.53 3.19 6.54
CA PRO A 94 15.52 3.28 5.49
C PRO A 94 15.23 2.25 4.40
N PRO A 95 15.67 2.54 3.16
CA PRO A 95 15.59 1.58 2.07
C PRO A 95 16.07 0.20 2.53
N ASN A 96 15.42 -0.85 2.06
CA ASN A 96 15.83 -2.22 2.33
C ASN A 96 15.72 -2.67 3.81
N SER A 97 14.84 -2.06 4.62
CA SER A 97 14.58 -2.48 6.02
C SER A 97 13.97 -3.88 6.15
N PHE A 98 13.33 -4.37 5.08
CA PHE A 98 12.73 -5.70 4.96
C PHE A 98 13.26 -6.45 3.73
N PRO A 99 14.59 -6.69 3.65
CA PRO A 99 15.26 -7.11 2.42
C PRO A 99 14.86 -8.51 1.94
N LYS A 100 14.20 -9.29 2.80
CA LYS A 100 13.81 -10.68 2.54
C LYS A 100 12.31 -10.93 2.67
N LEU A 101 11.49 -9.90 2.89
CA LEU A 101 10.05 -10.07 3.08
C LEU A 101 9.43 -10.54 1.76
N GLN A 102 8.82 -11.71 1.80
CA GLN A 102 8.19 -12.41 0.68
C GLN A 102 6.68 -12.49 0.85
N GLU A 103 6.18 -12.53 2.08
CA GLU A 103 4.77 -12.69 2.35
C GLU A 103 4.30 -11.66 3.38
N LEU A 104 3.23 -10.94 3.04
CA LEU A 104 2.53 -10.05 3.95
C LEU A 104 1.05 -10.39 3.95
N ARG A 105 0.52 -10.77 5.12
CA ARG A 105 -0.90 -10.98 5.34
C ARG A 105 -1.42 -10.01 6.40
N VAL A 106 -2.45 -9.26 6.05
CA VAL A 106 -3.12 -8.31 6.94
C VAL A 106 -4.61 -8.61 6.92
N GLU A 107 -5.17 -9.03 8.05
CA GLU A 107 -6.58 -9.42 8.16
C GLU A 107 -7.23 -8.85 9.40
N ARG A 108 -8.44 -8.27 9.27
CA ARG A 108 -9.21 -7.70 10.40
C ARG A 108 -8.43 -6.61 11.16
N CYS A 109 -7.87 -5.66 10.41
CA CYS A 109 -7.10 -4.52 10.94
C CYS A 109 -7.80 -3.19 10.60
N ASP A 110 -8.99 -2.99 11.17
CA ASP A 110 -9.91 -1.90 10.79
C ASP A 110 -9.47 -0.48 11.22
N LYS A 111 -8.31 -0.31 11.83
CA LYS A 111 -7.73 1.02 12.06
C LYS A 111 -6.73 1.44 10.99
N LEU A 112 -6.27 0.54 10.13
CA LEU A 112 -5.34 0.87 9.06
C LEU A 112 -6.08 1.60 7.93
N LEU A 113 -5.55 2.76 7.53
CA LEU A 113 -6.03 3.56 6.40
C LEU A 113 -5.25 3.27 5.12
N THR A 114 -3.98 2.86 5.26
CA THR A 114 -3.12 2.38 4.17
C THR A 114 -2.19 1.28 4.67
N ILE A 115 -1.74 0.41 3.77
CA ILE A 115 -0.73 -0.61 4.04
C ILE A 115 0.68 -0.06 3.78
N PHE A 116 0.90 0.60 2.65
CA PHE A 116 2.23 1.06 2.23
C PHE A 116 2.32 2.59 2.21
N PRO A 117 3.34 3.19 2.85
CA PRO A 117 3.65 4.60 2.65
C PRO A 117 4.40 4.80 1.31
N SER A 118 4.18 5.95 0.66
CA SER A 118 4.70 6.25 -0.68
C SER A 118 6.23 6.36 -0.76
N ASN A 119 6.88 6.62 0.37
CA ASN A 119 8.34 6.83 0.48
C ASN A 119 9.14 5.53 0.73
N MET A 120 8.48 4.38 0.81
CA MET A 120 9.14 3.07 1.04
C MET A 120 9.46 2.32 -0.26
N VAL A 121 9.74 3.05 -1.33
CA VAL A 121 10.22 2.51 -2.61
C VAL A 121 11.47 1.65 -2.33
N THR A 122 11.68 0.56 -3.06
CA THR A 122 12.75 -0.44 -2.87
C THR A 122 12.68 -1.31 -1.63
N THR A 123 11.72 -1.10 -0.72
CA THR A 123 11.64 -1.91 0.51
C THR A 123 10.99 -3.28 0.30
N PHE A 124 10.10 -3.41 -0.69
CA PHE A 124 9.27 -4.60 -0.88
C PHE A 124 9.58 -5.36 -2.17
N GLN A 125 10.80 -5.23 -2.71
CA GLN A 125 11.18 -5.83 -4.01
C GLN A 125 11.10 -7.36 -4.04
N ARG A 126 11.16 -8.03 -2.89
CA ARG A 126 11.02 -9.49 -2.77
C ARG A 126 9.61 -9.94 -2.40
N LEU A 127 8.67 -9.01 -2.19
CA LEU A 127 7.31 -9.32 -1.82
C LEU A 127 6.68 -10.13 -2.95
N HIS A 128 6.33 -11.36 -2.65
CA HIS A 128 5.79 -12.35 -3.56
C HIS A 128 4.30 -12.57 -3.37
N ARG A 129 3.83 -12.51 -2.13
CA ARG A 129 2.42 -12.67 -1.78
C ARG A 129 1.96 -11.53 -0.89
N LEU A 130 0.88 -10.87 -1.30
CA LEU A 130 0.15 -9.92 -0.48
C LEU A 130 -1.30 -10.38 -0.35
N THR A 131 -1.75 -10.56 0.89
CA THR A 131 -3.14 -10.87 1.21
C THR A 131 -3.67 -9.81 2.18
N ILE A 132 -4.72 -9.09 1.77
CA ILE A 132 -5.43 -8.11 2.59
C ILE A 132 -6.89 -8.54 2.68
N LYS A 133 -7.39 -8.75 3.89
CA LYS A 133 -8.72 -9.30 4.09
C LYS A 133 -9.49 -8.63 5.22
N THR A 134 -10.73 -8.22 4.96
CA THR A 134 -11.62 -7.68 6.01
C THR A 134 -10.96 -6.47 6.71
N CYS A 135 -10.43 -5.52 5.95
CA CYS A 135 -9.86 -4.28 6.45
C CYS A 135 -10.72 -3.11 5.98
N GLY A 136 -11.81 -2.81 6.71
CA GLY A 136 -12.89 -1.94 6.25
C GLY A 136 -12.51 -0.45 6.17
N SER A 137 -11.51 -0.03 6.92
CA SER A 137 -11.02 1.37 6.94
C SER A 137 -9.95 1.69 5.91
N LEU A 138 -9.47 0.70 5.15
CA LEU A 138 -8.68 0.97 3.94
C LEU A 138 -9.60 1.61 2.92
N GLN A 139 -9.54 2.94 2.76
CA GLN A 139 -10.55 3.68 2.01
C GLN A 139 -10.07 4.23 0.66
N GLN A 140 -8.78 4.51 0.47
CA GLN A 140 -8.28 5.04 -0.80
C GLN A 140 -7.71 3.94 -1.69
N ASN A 141 -6.50 3.49 -1.37
CA ASN A 141 -5.72 2.58 -2.21
C ASN A 141 -4.98 1.53 -1.39
N VAL A 142 -4.53 0.46 -2.06
CA VAL A 142 -3.61 -0.52 -1.48
C VAL A 142 -2.18 -0.07 -1.67
N PHE A 143 -1.81 0.32 -2.89
CA PHE A 143 -0.46 0.74 -3.24
C PHE A 143 -0.41 2.21 -3.64
N PRO A 144 0.57 2.97 -3.13
CA PRO A 144 1.04 4.15 -3.82
C PRO A 144 1.62 3.78 -5.20
N ALA A 145 1.45 4.63 -6.21
CA ALA A 145 2.02 4.40 -7.55
C ALA A 145 3.53 4.12 -7.52
N SER A 146 4.29 4.85 -6.68
CA SER A 146 5.73 4.67 -6.49
C SER A 146 6.11 3.26 -6.00
N ILE A 147 5.26 2.62 -5.20
CA ILE A 147 5.47 1.26 -4.71
C ILE A 147 5.07 0.27 -5.80
N ALA A 148 3.94 0.46 -6.48
CA ALA A 148 3.48 -0.41 -7.57
C ALA A 148 4.46 -0.45 -8.77
N GLN A 149 5.30 0.57 -8.93
CA GLN A 149 6.38 0.60 -9.92
C GLN A 149 7.61 -0.25 -9.53
N ASP A 150 7.66 -0.83 -8.33
CA ASP A 150 8.83 -1.56 -7.82
C ASP A 150 8.45 -2.84 -7.04
N LEU A 151 7.57 -3.65 -7.62
CA LEU A 151 7.14 -4.95 -7.07
C LEU A 151 7.46 -6.14 -8.00
N PRO A 152 8.71 -6.29 -8.49
CA PRO A 152 9.06 -7.23 -9.57
C PRO A 152 8.84 -8.71 -9.24
N GLN A 153 8.64 -9.07 -7.97
CA GLN A 153 8.44 -10.45 -7.51
C GLN A 153 6.99 -10.77 -7.13
N LEU A 154 6.08 -9.79 -7.16
CA LEU A 154 4.70 -10.00 -6.71
C LEU A 154 4.02 -11.00 -7.64
N GLY A 155 3.72 -12.18 -7.10
CA GLY A 155 3.06 -13.27 -7.80
C GLY A 155 1.60 -13.43 -7.42
N TYR A 156 1.24 -13.12 -6.18
CA TYR A 156 -0.10 -13.31 -5.65
C TYR A 156 -0.60 -12.04 -4.98
N LEU A 157 -1.72 -11.51 -5.46
CA LEU A 157 -2.40 -10.37 -4.88
C LEU A 157 -3.85 -10.72 -4.59
N ASP A 158 -4.16 -10.83 -3.30
CA ASP A 158 -5.50 -11.16 -2.82
C ASP A 158 -6.03 -10.01 -1.96
N ILE A 159 -7.10 -9.35 -2.41
CA ILE A 159 -7.75 -8.24 -1.70
C ILE A 159 -9.22 -8.58 -1.55
N LEU A 160 -9.65 -8.85 -0.32
CA LEU A 160 -11.00 -9.35 -0.03
C LEU A 160 -11.70 -8.52 1.05
N TYR A 161 -12.98 -8.22 0.88
CA TYR A 161 -13.81 -7.56 1.90
C TYR A 161 -13.19 -6.24 2.44
N CYS A 162 -12.66 -5.40 1.55
CA CYS A 162 -11.99 -4.14 1.89
C CYS A 162 -12.72 -2.93 1.29
N GLY A 163 -12.51 -1.75 1.87
CA GLY A 163 -13.18 -0.50 1.49
C GLY A 163 -12.47 0.34 0.42
N VAL A 164 -11.51 -0.22 -0.32
CA VAL A 164 -10.64 0.54 -1.23
C VAL A 164 -11.41 1.04 -2.46
N GLU A 165 -11.07 2.25 -2.94
CA GLU A 165 -11.65 2.85 -4.14
C GLU A 165 -10.84 2.53 -5.40
N GLU A 166 -9.53 2.35 -5.25
CA GLU A 166 -8.60 1.97 -6.31
C GLU A 166 -7.55 0.99 -5.76
N ILE A 167 -6.88 0.22 -6.63
CA ILE A 167 -5.80 -0.68 -6.19
C ILE A 167 -4.50 0.11 -6.03
N VAL A 168 -4.21 0.98 -7.00
CA VAL A 168 -3.02 1.82 -7.07
C VAL A 168 -3.42 3.30 -7.09
N SER A 169 -2.75 4.11 -6.27
CA SER A 169 -3.01 5.55 -6.16
C SER A 169 -2.66 6.31 -7.44
N LYS A 170 -3.31 7.46 -7.69
CA LYS A 170 -2.86 8.42 -8.71
C LYS A 170 -1.42 8.93 -8.43
N LEU A 171 -0.67 9.27 -9.48
CA LEU A 171 0.57 10.05 -9.38
C LEU A 171 0.28 11.51 -9.02
N GLU A 172 1.21 12.18 -8.33
CA GLU A 172 1.09 13.59 -7.96
C GLU A 172 1.13 14.51 -9.20
N GLU A 173 0.43 15.65 -9.13
CA GLU A 173 0.32 16.62 -10.22
C GLU A 173 1.69 17.24 -10.54
N GLY A 174 2.16 17.07 -11.79
CA GLY A 174 3.46 17.55 -12.26
C GLY A 174 4.29 16.49 -12.99
N SER A 175 3.93 15.20 -12.85
CA SER A 175 4.37 14.17 -13.79
C SER A 175 3.61 14.29 -15.10
N ASP A 176 4.32 14.15 -16.22
CA ASP A 176 3.77 14.20 -17.58
C ASP A 176 2.53 13.29 -17.68
N TRP A 177 1.33 13.87 -17.66
CA TRP A 177 0.05 13.15 -17.53
C TRP A 177 -0.27 12.30 -18.77
N GLU A 178 0.49 12.52 -19.85
CA GLU A 178 0.46 11.75 -21.07
C GLU A 178 1.37 10.51 -21.02
N ALA A 179 2.36 10.49 -20.12
CA ALA A 179 3.27 9.37 -19.97
C ALA A 179 2.51 8.17 -19.38
N THR A 180 2.48 7.09 -20.15
CA THR A 180 1.82 5.86 -19.72
C THR A 180 2.62 5.23 -18.58
N VAL A 181 1.95 5.02 -17.44
CA VAL A 181 2.60 4.39 -16.29
C VAL A 181 2.71 2.89 -16.50
N ASN A 182 3.89 2.35 -16.24
CA ASN A 182 4.14 0.91 -16.24
C ASN A 182 4.29 0.40 -14.81
N PHE A 183 3.39 -0.48 -14.38
CA PHE A 183 3.47 -1.12 -13.07
C PHE A 183 4.24 -2.43 -13.16
N LYS A 184 5.13 -2.69 -12.19
CA LYS A 184 6.00 -3.87 -12.19
C LYS A 184 5.31 -5.10 -11.61
N PHE A 185 4.29 -5.57 -12.32
CA PHE A 185 3.55 -6.81 -12.01
C PHE A 185 3.88 -7.95 -13.00
N ASP A 186 5.10 -7.96 -13.54
CA ASP A 186 5.55 -8.91 -14.58
C ASP A 186 5.40 -10.38 -14.17
N ARG A 187 5.47 -10.67 -12.86
CA ARG A 187 5.36 -12.02 -12.27
C ARG A 187 4.00 -12.34 -11.66
N LEU A 188 3.03 -11.43 -11.74
CA LEU A 188 1.72 -11.61 -11.14
C LEU A 188 1.01 -12.78 -11.82
N CYS A 189 0.82 -13.87 -11.09
CA CYS A 189 0.19 -15.09 -11.58
C CYS A 189 -1.27 -15.21 -11.14
N THR A 190 -1.60 -14.67 -9.96
CA THR A 190 -2.95 -14.67 -9.41
C THR A 190 -3.32 -13.29 -8.92
N LEU A 191 -4.46 -12.78 -9.41
CA LEU A 191 -5.15 -11.60 -8.88
C LEU A 191 -6.55 -12.01 -8.43
N ALA A 192 -6.82 -11.88 -7.14
CA ALA A 192 -8.15 -12.10 -6.56
C ALA A 192 -8.67 -10.84 -5.87
N LEU A 193 -9.76 -10.31 -6.41
CA LEU A 193 -10.50 -9.15 -5.91
C LEU A 193 -11.91 -9.62 -5.57
N SER A 194 -12.28 -9.60 -4.29
CA SER A 194 -13.59 -10.09 -3.86
C SER A 194 -14.24 -9.14 -2.86
N ASN A 195 -15.51 -8.83 -3.09
CA ASN A 195 -16.34 -8.06 -2.18
C ASN A 195 -15.72 -6.69 -1.86
N LEU A 196 -15.40 -5.93 -2.91
CA LEU A 196 -14.82 -4.59 -2.86
C LEU A 196 -15.86 -3.56 -3.32
N PRO A 197 -16.83 -3.19 -2.47
CA PRO A 197 -18.03 -2.43 -2.88
C PRO A 197 -17.73 -1.00 -3.34
N LYS A 198 -16.57 -0.46 -2.95
CA LYS A 198 -16.14 0.89 -3.31
C LYS A 198 -15.17 0.93 -4.50
N LEU A 199 -14.67 -0.22 -4.95
CA LEU A 199 -13.62 -0.29 -5.97
C LEU A 199 -14.13 0.18 -7.32
N LYS A 200 -13.56 1.28 -7.82
CA LYS A 200 -13.91 1.93 -9.09
C LYS A 200 -13.01 1.47 -10.23
N CYS A 201 -11.70 1.39 -10.00
CA CYS A 201 -10.72 1.05 -11.03
C CYS A 201 -9.44 0.45 -10.43
N PHE A 202 -8.54 -0.05 -11.27
CA PHE A 202 -7.22 -0.48 -10.83
C PHE A 202 -6.31 0.71 -10.50
N TYR A 203 -6.20 1.65 -11.44
CA TYR A 203 -5.42 2.87 -11.35
C TYR A 203 -6.16 3.98 -12.11
N PRO A 204 -6.36 5.18 -11.54
CA PRO A 204 -7.22 6.22 -12.13
C PRO A 204 -6.62 6.92 -13.36
N GLY A 205 -5.33 6.73 -13.67
CA GLY A 205 -4.66 7.32 -14.83
C GLY A 205 -4.46 6.34 -16.00
N LYS A 206 -3.79 6.83 -17.06
CA LYS A 206 -3.35 5.99 -18.17
C LYS A 206 -2.26 5.02 -17.70
N HIS A 207 -2.50 3.73 -17.86
CA HIS A 207 -1.52 2.69 -17.55
C HIS A 207 -1.57 1.58 -18.61
N ILE A 208 -0.43 0.93 -18.81
CA ILE A 208 -0.37 -0.34 -19.54
C ILE A 208 -0.15 -1.44 -18.50
N ALA A 209 -1.10 -2.36 -18.45
CA ALA A 209 -0.98 -3.59 -17.67
C ALA A 209 -0.62 -4.73 -18.63
N LYS A 210 0.67 -5.07 -18.72
CA LYS A 210 1.13 -6.33 -19.33
C LYS A 210 1.49 -7.29 -18.21
N TRP A 211 0.61 -8.23 -17.89
CA TRP A 211 0.83 -9.24 -16.83
C TRP A 211 1.02 -10.62 -17.48
N PRO A 212 2.18 -10.89 -18.09
CA PRO A 212 2.38 -12.06 -18.96
C PRO A 212 2.26 -13.40 -18.23
N MET A 213 2.38 -13.41 -16.90
CA MET A 213 2.26 -14.62 -16.09
C MET A 213 0.87 -14.84 -15.49
N LEU A 214 -0.08 -13.92 -15.69
CA LEU A 214 -1.40 -13.99 -15.07
C LEU A 214 -2.18 -15.17 -15.66
N ASN A 215 -2.47 -16.17 -14.83
CA ASN A 215 -3.24 -17.34 -15.20
C ASN A 215 -4.55 -17.48 -14.41
N LYS A 216 -4.66 -16.79 -13.27
CA LYS A 216 -5.88 -16.74 -12.47
C LYS A 216 -6.28 -15.29 -12.20
N LEU A 217 -7.43 -14.91 -12.74
CA LEU A 217 -8.11 -13.66 -12.44
C LEU A 217 -9.46 -13.96 -11.82
N GLU A 218 -9.69 -13.47 -10.61
CA GLU A 218 -10.95 -13.62 -9.89
C GLU A 218 -11.43 -12.24 -9.46
N VAL A 219 -12.55 -11.80 -10.02
CA VAL A 219 -13.20 -10.52 -9.66
C VAL A 219 -14.65 -10.81 -9.32
N VAL A 220 -14.97 -10.82 -8.02
CA VAL A 220 -16.27 -11.21 -7.49
C VAL A 220 -16.84 -10.06 -6.67
N GLU A 221 -18.10 -9.68 -6.92
CA GLU A 221 -18.81 -8.63 -6.15
C GLU A 221 -18.04 -7.29 -6.04
N CYS A 222 -17.39 -6.86 -7.12
CA CYS A 222 -16.68 -5.57 -7.24
C CYS A 222 -17.51 -4.56 -8.07
N GLY A 223 -18.74 -4.27 -7.61
CA GLY A 223 -19.86 -3.76 -8.43
C GLY A 223 -19.73 -2.43 -9.17
N LYS A 224 -18.60 -1.70 -9.09
CA LYS A 224 -18.35 -0.47 -9.85
C LYS A 224 -17.23 -0.59 -10.90
N MET A 225 -16.53 -1.71 -10.91
CA MET A 225 -15.30 -1.88 -11.69
C MET A 225 -15.56 -2.47 -13.07
N LYS A 226 -14.91 -1.91 -14.10
CA LYS A 226 -14.85 -2.50 -15.44
C LYS A 226 -13.57 -3.34 -15.57
N ILE A 227 -13.71 -4.58 -16.03
CA ILE A 227 -12.56 -5.51 -16.14
C ILE A 227 -11.77 -5.27 -17.44
N PHE A 228 -12.45 -5.12 -18.58
CA PHE A 228 -11.82 -4.95 -19.88
C PHE A 228 -12.17 -3.60 -20.50
N GLY A 229 -11.23 -3.02 -21.25
CA GLY A 229 -11.50 -1.88 -22.12
C GLY A 229 -10.83 -2.03 -23.48
N THR A 230 -11.47 -1.47 -24.49
CA THR A 230 -10.92 -1.30 -25.84
C THR A 230 -10.18 0.03 -25.91
N GLN A 231 -9.11 0.12 -26.71
CA GLN A 231 -8.50 1.42 -27.02
C GLN A 231 -9.49 2.24 -27.84
N VAL A 232 -10.34 3.03 -27.16
CA VAL A 232 -11.13 4.04 -27.85
C VAL A 232 -10.24 5.26 -28.02
N ASN A 233 -9.57 5.35 -29.17
CA ASN A 233 -8.98 6.60 -29.64
C ASN A 233 -10.12 7.57 -29.96
N THR A 234 -10.68 8.22 -28.94
CA THR A 234 -11.51 9.40 -29.17
C THR A 234 -10.56 10.53 -29.56
N ASN A 235 -10.52 10.86 -30.85
CA ASN A 235 -9.75 11.96 -31.43
C ASN A 235 -10.18 13.37 -30.96
N ASN A 236 -10.95 13.47 -29.87
CA ASN A 236 -11.28 14.73 -29.21
C ASN A 236 -10.80 14.60 -27.77
N GLY A 237 -9.80 15.39 -27.39
CA GLY A 237 -8.99 15.31 -26.15
C GLY A 237 -9.74 15.56 -24.83
N GLN A 238 -10.91 14.99 -24.65
CA GLN A 238 -11.68 15.01 -23.42
C GLN A 238 -12.12 13.59 -23.09
N LEU A 239 -11.27 12.86 -22.38
CA LEU A 239 -11.73 11.72 -21.61
C LEU A 239 -12.75 12.24 -20.61
N ASP A 240 -13.98 11.76 -20.71
CA ASP A 240 -14.99 12.00 -19.70
C ASP A 240 -14.46 11.42 -18.37
N SER A 241 -14.01 12.31 -17.47
CA SER A 241 -13.38 11.97 -16.18
C SER A 241 -14.25 11.11 -15.26
N SER A 242 -15.51 10.88 -15.65
CA SER A 242 -16.50 10.09 -14.95
C SER A 242 -16.41 8.58 -15.21
N ILE A 243 -15.65 8.13 -16.23
CA ILE A 243 -15.54 6.70 -16.56
C ILE A 243 -14.24 6.11 -15.98
N PRO A 244 -14.33 5.11 -15.06
CA PRO A 244 -13.15 4.46 -14.53
C PRO A 244 -12.40 3.66 -15.61
N PRO A 245 -11.06 3.72 -15.66
CA PRO A 245 -10.26 2.92 -16.58
C PRO A 245 -10.38 1.42 -16.25
N PRO A 246 -10.26 0.55 -17.27
CA PRO A 246 -10.39 -0.89 -17.10
C PRO A 246 -9.21 -1.47 -16.30
N LEU A 247 -9.39 -2.69 -15.79
CA LEU A 247 -8.31 -3.46 -15.19
C LEU A 247 -7.27 -3.92 -16.22
N PHE A 248 -7.72 -4.28 -17.42
CA PHE A 248 -6.88 -4.68 -18.55
C PHE A 248 -7.32 -3.99 -19.84
N LEU A 249 -6.33 -3.73 -20.70
CA LEU A 249 -6.56 -3.40 -22.09
C LEU A 249 -6.40 -4.67 -22.93
N VAL A 250 -7.36 -4.95 -23.80
CA VAL A 250 -7.22 -5.95 -24.86
C VAL A 250 -6.79 -5.17 -26.11
N GLU A 251 -5.58 -5.45 -26.61
CA GLU A 251 -5.12 -4.98 -27.94
C GLU A 251 -5.82 -5.77 -29.05
#